data_AF-A0A9E4Q144-F1
#
_entry.id   AF-A0A9E4Q144-F1
#
_cell.length_a   1.000
_cell.length_b   1.000
_cell.length_c   1.000
_cell.angle_alpha   90.00
_cell.angle_beta   90.00
_cell.angle_gamma   90.00
#
_symmetry.space_group_name_H-M   'P 1'
#
loop_
_entity.id
_entity.type
_entity.pdbx_description
1 polymer ?
#
loop_
_entity_poly.entity_id
_entity_poly.type
_entity_poly.pdbx_seq_one_letter_code
_entity_poly.pdbx_strand_id
1 'polypeptide(L)'
;MTSIVIVAFDGLQPAQVTSELMPNLARFAAEGVTFTNNHAVFPTVTRINAASMVTGMHPGRHGLMANTLVVRDFDPYLAFSALEPMLAKLAKKTGRVLLQPTLADILSGGGSEYIAVGTGTSGNAYVHNPNADRSGGATIHPEFCLPYGLHDEIIARFGTWPDAGVTNVEKLARAVDITTGYVL
;
A
#
# COMPACT_ATOMS: atom_id res chain seq x y z
N MET A 1 -3.79 22.79 -6.86
CA MET A 1 -4.45 21.71 -6.11
C MET A 1 -3.57 21.39 -4.91
N THR A 2 -4.16 20.99 -3.79
CA THR A 2 -3.39 20.63 -2.58
C THR A 2 -3.10 19.14 -2.62
N SER A 3 -1.83 18.74 -2.66
CA SER A 3 -1.41 17.34 -2.59
C SER A 3 -1.16 16.93 -1.14
N ILE A 4 -1.63 15.75 -0.76
CA ILE A 4 -1.37 15.16 0.56
C ILE A 4 -0.47 13.94 0.34
N VAL A 5 0.71 13.96 0.97
CA VAL A 5 1.67 12.86 0.89
C VAL A 5 1.62 12.06 2.18
N ILE A 6 1.37 10.75 2.05
CA ILE A 6 1.43 9.79 3.16
C ILE A 6 2.64 8.90 2.92
N VAL A 7 3.56 8.87 3.89
CA VAL A 7 4.75 8.01 3.85
C VAL A 7 4.63 6.96 4.95
N ALA A 8 4.66 5.69 4.56
CA ALA A 8 4.62 4.56 5.48
C ALA A 8 5.96 3.81 5.46
N PHE A 9 6.54 3.59 6.63
CA PHE A 9 7.77 2.83 6.81
C PHE A 9 7.43 1.47 7.42
N ASP A 10 7.56 0.38 6.66
CA ASP A 10 7.26 -0.96 7.16
C ASP A 10 8.31 -1.38 8.22
N GLY A 11 7.83 -1.91 9.34
CA GLY A 11 8.66 -2.36 10.46
C GLY A 11 9.40 -1.26 11.24
N LEU A 12 9.18 0.02 10.97
CA LEU A 12 9.84 1.12 11.67
C LEU A 12 9.23 1.34 13.06
N GLN A 13 10.00 1.09 14.11
CA GLN A 13 9.59 1.41 15.48
C GLN A 13 9.89 2.87 15.80
N PRO A 14 9.03 3.57 16.56
CA PRO A 14 9.27 4.96 16.97
C PRO A 14 10.62 5.17 17.66
N ALA A 15 11.08 4.19 18.45
CA ALA A 15 12.37 4.27 19.16
C ALA A 15 13.60 4.31 18.23
N GLN A 16 13.46 3.92 16.96
CA GLN A 16 14.54 3.98 15.97
C GLN A 16 14.69 5.36 15.33
N VAL A 17 13.68 6.23 15.49
CA VAL A 17 13.66 7.58 14.92
C VAL A 17 14.40 8.54 15.85
N THR A 18 15.73 8.51 15.79
CA THR A 18 16.62 9.40 16.55
C THR A 18 17.36 10.35 15.63
N SER A 19 17.88 11.46 16.16
CA SER A 19 18.70 12.41 15.38
C SER A 19 20.01 11.79 14.88
N GLU A 20 20.51 10.74 15.54
CA GLU A 20 21.72 10.02 15.13
C GLU A 20 21.46 9.06 13.97
N LEU A 21 20.38 8.28 14.03
CA LEU A 21 20.08 7.25 13.02
C LEU A 21 19.30 7.80 11.83
N MET A 22 18.38 8.73 12.08
CA MET A 22 17.41 9.22 11.08
C MET A 22 17.23 10.75 11.19
N PRO A 23 18.30 11.56 11.00
CA PRO A 23 18.28 13.01 11.26
C PRO A 23 17.16 13.74 10.51
N ASN A 24 16.88 13.35 9.27
CA ASN A 24 15.82 13.97 8.46
C ASN A 24 14.41 13.68 9.00
N LEU A 25 14.13 12.42 9.39
CA LEU A 25 12.82 12.04 9.91
C LEU A 25 12.62 12.56 11.33
N ALA A 26 13.66 12.55 12.15
CA ALA A 26 13.63 13.12 13.50
C ALA A 26 13.33 14.64 13.46
N ARG A 27 13.98 15.37 12.55
CA ARG A 27 13.69 16.80 12.34
C ARG A 27 12.26 17.02 11.85
N PHE A 28 11.81 16.24 10.86
CA PHE A 28 10.43 16.33 10.35
C PHE A 28 9.39 16.08 11.46
N ALA A 29 9.60 15.06 12.29
CA ALA A 29 8.71 14.75 13.41
C ALA A 29 8.68 15.87 14.47
N ALA A 30 9.81 16.53 14.73
CA ALA A 30 9.92 17.64 15.68
C ALA A 30 9.20 18.92 15.22
N GLU A 31 9.03 19.10 13.91
CA GLU A 31 8.31 20.23 13.29
C GLU A 31 6.79 19.97 13.17
N GLY A 32 6.33 18.74 13.47
CA GLY A 32 4.95 18.29 13.28
C GLY A 32 4.24 17.85 14.56
N VAL A 33 3.18 17.05 14.39
CA VAL A 33 2.42 16.46 15.50
C VAL A 33 2.71 14.96 15.58
N THR A 34 3.12 14.51 16.77
CA THR A 34 3.37 13.08 17.04
C THR A 34 2.28 12.51 17.93
N PHE A 35 1.61 11.46 17.46
CA PHE A 35 0.62 10.70 18.23
C PHE A 35 1.32 9.61 19.05
N THR A 36 1.67 9.92 20.30
CA THR A 36 2.44 9.02 21.19
C THR A 36 1.70 7.76 21.64
N ASN A 37 0.37 7.73 21.49
CA ASN A 37 -0.47 6.58 21.81
C ASN A 37 -1.03 5.88 20.55
N ASN A 38 -0.33 5.97 19.43
CA ASN A 38 -0.67 5.23 18.21
C ASN A 38 -0.13 3.79 18.28
N HIS A 39 -0.95 2.81 17.90
CA HIS A 39 -0.59 1.39 17.90
C HIS A 39 -1.01 0.72 16.61
N ALA A 40 -0.21 -0.27 16.18
CA ALA A 40 -0.58 -1.16 15.09
C ALA A 40 -1.85 -1.95 15.44
N VAL A 41 -2.63 -2.32 14.43
CA VAL A 41 -3.80 -3.20 14.64
C VAL A 41 -3.34 -4.64 14.91
N PHE A 42 -4.14 -5.39 15.67
CA PHE A 42 -3.93 -6.83 15.86
C PHE A 42 -4.68 -7.65 14.79
N PRO A 43 -4.05 -8.65 14.15
CA PRO A 43 -2.64 -9.04 14.27
C PRO A 43 -1.69 -8.04 13.59
N THR A 44 -0.51 -7.83 14.20
CA THR A 44 0.45 -6.80 13.79
C THR A 44 1.32 -7.26 12.61
N VAL A 45 0.68 -7.46 11.44
CA VAL A 45 1.37 -7.81 10.20
C VAL A 45 1.03 -6.83 9.07
N THR A 46 1.92 -6.72 8.08
CA THR A 46 1.94 -5.68 7.05
C THR A 46 0.60 -5.46 6.36
N ARG A 47 0.01 -6.51 5.76
CA ARG A 47 -1.17 -6.34 4.87
C ARG A 47 -2.42 -5.95 5.63
N ILE A 48 -2.52 -6.38 6.88
CA ILE A 48 -3.61 -6.02 7.77
C ILE A 48 -3.51 -4.55 8.15
N ASN A 49 -2.31 -4.09 8.53
CA ASN A 49 -2.09 -2.68 8.85
C ASN A 49 -2.32 -1.78 7.62
N ALA A 50 -1.90 -2.21 6.43
CA ALA A 50 -2.19 -1.48 5.20
C ALA A 50 -3.69 -1.41 4.90
N ALA A 51 -4.42 -2.53 5.02
CA ALA A 51 -5.87 -2.55 4.87
C ALA A 51 -6.57 -1.67 5.93
N SER A 52 -6.14 -1.70 7.19
CA SER A 52 -6.65 -0.81 8.23
C SER A 52 -6.36 0.66 7.95
N MET A 53 -5.16 0.99 7.48
CA MET A 53 -4.78 2.36 7.13
C MET A 53 -5.67 2.92 6.01
N VAL A 54 -5.91 2.15 4.95
CA VAL A 54 -6.72 2.64 3.82
C VAL A 54 -8.22 2.52 4.03
N THR A 55 -8.70 1.79 5.03
CA THR A 55 -10.16 1.69 5.31
C THR A 55 -10.60 2.41 6.58
N GLY A 56 -9.66 2.78 7.47
CA GLY A 56 -9.96 3.28 8.81
C GLY A 56 -10.61 2.25 9.73
N MET A 57 -10.53 0.96 9.38
CA MET A 57 -11.27 -0.12 10.05
C MET A 57 -10.33 -1.17 10.65
N HIS A 58 -10.81 -1.91 11.65
CA HIS A 58 -10.12 -3.09 12.17
C HIS A 58 -10.36 -4.33 11.30
N PRO A 59 -9.56 -5.40 11.46
CA PRO A 59 -9.64 -6.60 10.61
C PRO A 59 -10.99 -7.30 10.62
N GLY A 60 -11.69 -7.25 11.75
CA GLY A 60 -13.08 -7.71 11.87
C GLY A 60 -14.07 -7.02 10.91
N ARG A 61 -13.76 -5.82 10.43
CA ARG A 61 -14.62 -5.03 9.53
C ARG A 61 -14.11 -4.99 8.09
N HIS A 62 -12.82 -4.78 7.84
CA HIS A 62 -12.30 -4.76 6.46
C HIS A 62 -12.09 -6.17 5.87
N GLY A 63 -12.08 -7.23 6.70
CA GLY A 63 -12.13 -8.63 6.29
C GLY A 63 -10.78 -9.28 5.94
N LEU A 64 -9.69 -8.53 5.92
CA LEU A 64 -8.34 -9.07 5.69
C LEU A 64 -7.68 -9.38 7.03
N MET A 65 -7.80 -10.62 7.49
CA MET A 65 -7.47 -11.01 8.87
C MET A 65 -6.06 -11.58 9.09
N ALA A 66 -5.33 -11.87 8.01
CA ALA A 66 -4.00 -12.48 8.05
C ALA A 66 -3.26 -12.24 6.73
N ASN A 67 -1.93 -12.40 6.76
CA ASN A 67 -1.15 -12.50 5.53
C ASN A 67 -1.50 -13.79 4.77
N THR A 68 -1.78 -14.89 5.48
CA THR A 68 -2.25 -16.14 4.88
C THR A 68 -3.61 -16.48 5.46
N LEU A 69 -4.61 -16.65 4.60
CA LEU A 69 -6.00 -16.82 5.02
C LEU A 69 -6.75 -17.80 4.11
N VAL A 70 -7.91 -18.24 4.60
CA VAL A 70 -8.93 -18.94 3.82
C VAL A 70 -10.10 -17.98 3.66
N VAL A 71 -10.54 -17.75 2.42
CA VAL A 71 -11.75 -16.98 2.13
C VAL A 71 -12.78 -17.95 1.54
N ARG A 72 -13.79 -18.33 2.34
CA ARG A 72 -14.71 -19.41 1.96
C ARG A 72 -15.50 -19.14 0.68
N ASP A 73 -15.85 -17.88 0.42
CA ASP A 73 -16.54 -17.47 -0.80
C ASP A 73 -15.64 -17.54 -2.06
N PHE A 74 -14.31 -17.57 -1.85
CA PHE A 74 -13.33 -17.78 -2.91
C PHE A 74 -13.01 -19.26 -3.07
N ASP A 75 -12.54 -19.91 -2.02
CA ASP A 75 -12.30 -21.34 -1.97
C ASP A 75 -12.25 -21.78 -0.50
N PRO A 76 -13.18 -22.65 -0.05
CA PRO A 76 -13.26 -23.04 1.36
C PRO A 76 -12.12 -23.96 1.83
N TYR A 77 -11.28 -24.48 0.95
CA TYR A 77 -10.19 -25.42 1.27
C TYR A 77 -8.80 -24.88 0.97
N LEU A 78 -8.70 -23.74 0.29
CA LEU A 78 -7.42 -23.12 -0.05
C LEU A 78 -7.01 -22.08 0.99
N ALA A 79 -5.95 -22.39 1.73
CA ALA A 79 -5.17 -21.36 2.42
C ALA A 79 -4.19 -20.74 1.42
N PHE A 80 -4.23 -19.42 1.27
CA PHE A 80 -3.34 -18.70 0.36
C PHE A 80 -2.75 -17.44 1.00
N SER A 81 -1.55 -17.07 0.58
CA SER A 81 -0.97 -15.78 0.94
C SER A 81 -1.68 -14.69 0.15
N ALA A 82 -2.20 -13.67 0.83
CA ALA A 82 -2.83 -12.49 0.27
C ALA A 82 -1.83 -11.63 -0.54
N LEU A 83 -1.40 -12.12 -1.68
CA LEU A 83 -0.47 -11.49 -2.62
C LEU A 83 -1.15 -11.37 -3.99
N GLU A 84 -0.55 -10.60 -4.88
CA GLU A 84 -0.78 -10.74 -6.32
C GLU A 84 -0.25 -12.14 -6.75
N PRO A 85 -0.95 -12.93 -7.59
CA PRO A 85 -2.25 -12.68 -8.26
C PRO A 85 -3.46 -13.18 -7.48
N MET A 86 -3.28 -13.74 -6.27
CA MET A 86 -4.36 -14.33 -5.50
C MET A 86 -5.43 -13.32 -5.09
N LEU A 87 -5.03 -12.09 -4.74
CA LEU A 87 -5.96 -10.99 -4.46
C LEU A 87 -6.78 -10.59 -5.69
N ALA A 88 -6.18 -10.59 -6.88
CA ALA A 88 -6.89 -10.31 -8.13
C ALA A 88 -7.89 -11.42 -8.47
N LYS A 89 -7.51 -12.70 -8.27
CA LYS A 89 -8.43 -13.85 -8.43
C LYS A 89 -9.59 -13.80 -7.44
N LEU A 90 -9.31 -13.44 -6.18
CA LEU A 90 -10.31 -13.20 -5.16
C LEU A 90 -11.28 -12.11 -5.63
N ALA A 91 -10.78 -10.92 -5.96
CA ALA A 91 -11.57 -9.78 -6.42
C ALA A 91 -12.45 -10.15 -7.62
N LYS A 92 -11.90 -10.87 -8.60
CA LYS A 92 -12.64 -11.33 -9.78
C LYS A 92 -13.78 -12.29 -9.44
N LYS A 93 -13.59 -13.18 -8.46
CA LYS A 93 -14.60 -14.18 -8.08
C LYS A 93 -15.66 -13.63 -7.12
N THR A 94 -15.26 -12.82 -6.14
CA THR A 94 -16.15 -12.33 -5.07
C THR A 94 -16.62 -10.88 -5.27
N GLY A 95 -16.05 -10.18 -6.25
CA GLY A 95 -16.31 -8.77 -6.53
C GLY A 95 -15.54 -7.79 -5.65
N ARG A 96 -14.76 -8.26 -4.66
CA ARG A 96 -14.04 -7.39 -3.71
C ARG A 96 -12.91 -8.11 -2.97
N VAL A 97 -11.87 -7.37 -2.61
CA VAL A 97 -10.82 -7.80 -1.65
C VAL A 97 -11.16 -7.38 -0.23
N LEU A 98 -11.59 -6.13 -0.04
CA LEU A 98 -11.93 -5.55 1.25
C LEU A 98 -13.45 -5.40 1.38
N LEU A 99 -13.96 -5.60 2.59
CA LEU A 99 -15.39 -5.53 2.89
C LEU A 99 -15.88 -4.09 3.15
N GLN A 100 -14.98 -3.12 3.18
CA GLN A 100 -15.23 -1.71 3.45
C GLN A 100 -14.63 -0.86 2.33
N PRO A 101 -15.22 0.31 2.03
CA PRO A 101 -14.61 1.27 1.12
C PRO A 101 -13.20 1.65 1.57
N THR A 102 -12.30 1.75 0.61
CA THR A 102 -10.96 2.30 0.80
C THR A 102 -10.98 3.82 0.73
N LEU A 103 -9.89 4.44 1.16
CA LEU A 103 -9.64 5.87 1.03
C LEU A 103 -9.72 6.28 -0.44
N ALA A 104 -9.21 5.44 -1.36
CA ALA A 104 -9.37 5.66 -2.80
C ALA A 104 -10.84 5.68 -3.23
N ASP A 105 -11.66 4.73 -2.78
CA ASP A 105 -13.10 4.69 -3.09
C ASP A 105 -13.83 5.95 -2.59
N ILE A 106 -13.48 6.44 -1.40
CA ILE A 106 -14.09 7.62 -0.79
C ILE A 106 -13.67 8.90 -1.53
N LEU A 107 -12.36 9.06 -1.78
CA LEU A 107 -11.80 10.23 -2.46
C LEU A 107 -12.32 10.36 -3.89
N SER A 108 -12.46 9.23 -4.59
CA SER A 108 -13.01 9.17 -5.94
C SER A 108 -14.41 9.78 -6.02
N GLY A 109 -15.28 9.46 -5.05
CA GLY A 109 -16.62 10.04 -4.95
C GLY A 109 -16.63 11.57 -4.73
N GLY A 110 -15.53 12.13 -4.25
CA GLY A 110 -15.29 13.57 -4.10
C GLY A 110 -14.48 14.20 -5.24
N GLY A 111 -14.19 13.47 -6.31
CA GLY A 111 -13.40 13.97 -7.45
C GLY A 111 -11.90 14.09 -7.17
N SER A 112 -11.39 13.43 -6.14
CA SER A 112 -9.96 13.37 -5.80
C SER A 112 -9.39 11.99 -6.08
N GLU A 113 -8.11 11.94 -6.46
CA GLU A 113 -7.43 10.68 -6.77
C GLU A 113 -6.55 10.21 -5.63
N TYR A 114 -6.34 8.89 -5.57
CA TYR A 114 -5.43 8.24 -4.65
C TYR A 114 -4.44 7.38 -5.43
N ILE A 115 -3.16 7.69 -5.32
CA ILE A 115 -2.08 6.94 -5.95
C ILE A 115 -1.14 6.40 -4.87
N ALA A 116 -0.88 5.09 -4.89
CA ALA A 116 0.09 4.44 -4.02
C ALA A 116 1.29 3.95 -4.83
N VAL A 117 2.50 4.26 -4.36
CA VAL A 117 3.75 3.69 -4.87
C VAL A 117 4.35 2.83 -3.76
N GLY A 118 4.47 1.53 -3.99
CA GLY A 118 4.90 0.58 -2.96
C GLY A 118 6.04 -0.33 -3.46
N THR A 119 7.07 -0.49 -2.64
CA THR A 119 8.24 -1.35 -2.92
C THR A 119 8.32 -2.59 -2.02
N GLY A 120 7.35 -2.76 -1.12
CA GLY A 120 7.22 -3.91 -0.23
C GLY A 120 6.64 -5.15 -0.93
N THR A 121 5.95 -6.01 -0.19
CA THR A 121 5.29 -7.19 -0.80
C THR A 121 4.13 -6.78 -1.71
N SER A 122 3.88 -7.56 -2.78
CA SER A 122 2.81 -7.26 -3.75
C SER A 122 1.43 -7.11 -3.11
N GLY A 123 1.13 -7.93 -2.10
CA GLY A 123 -0.12 -7.84 -1.33
C GLY A 123 -0.28 -6.55 -0.54
N ASN A 124 0.81 -5.98 -0.02
CA ASN A 124 0.79 -4.68 0.64
C ASN A 124 0.40 -3.59 -0.35
N ALA A 125 1.06 -3.53 -1.51
CA ALA A 125 0.74 -2.56 -2.54
C ALA A 125 -0.70 -2.73 -3.06
N TYR A 126 -1.12 -3.96 -3.35
CA TYR A 126 -2.44 -4.24 -3.94
C TYR A 126 -3.60 -3.72 -3.08
N VAL A 127 -3.51 -3.83 -1.75
CA VAL A 127 -4.62 -3.42 -0.87
C VAL A 127 -4.82 -1.92 -0.77
N HIS A 128 -3.87 -1.09 -1.24
CA HIS A 128 -3.99 0.36 -1.20
C HIS A 128 -5.12 0.89 -2.09
N ASN A 129 -5.21 0.39 -3.33
CA ASN A 129 -6.28 0.71 -4.25
C ASN A 129 -6.67 -0.52 -5.10
N PRO A 130 -7.31 -1.52 -4.49
CA PRO A 130 -7.70 -2.77 -5.18
C PRO A 130 -8.80 -2.54 -6.23
N ASN A 131 -9.43 -1.36 -6.22
CA ASN A 131 -10.52 -0.97 -7.11
C ASN A 131 -10.09 0.13 -8.11
N ALA A 132 -8.80 0.27 -8.43
CA ALA A 132 -8.30 1.37 -9.27
C ALA A 132 -9.07 1.54 -10.59
N ASP A 133 -9.50 0.44 -11.22
CA ASP A 133 -10.33 0.48 -12.45
C ASP A 133 -11.71 1.16 -12.27
N ARG A 134 -12.22 1.20 -11.03
CA ARG A 134 -13.50 1.79 -10.67
C ARG A 134 -13.34 3.15 -9.98
N SER A 135 -12.38 3.26 -9.08
CA SER A 135 -12.18 4.42 -8.21
C SER A 135 -11.18 5.43 -8.80
N GLY A 136 -10.52 5.09 -9.92
CA GLY A 136 -9.46 5.92 -10.48
C GLY A 136 -8.19 5.87 -9.61
N GLY A 137 -7.25 6.76 -9.91
CA GLY A 137 -5.91 6.73 -9.30
C GLY A 137 -5.13 5.47 -9.69
N ALA A 138 -4.18 5.07 -8.85
CA ALA A 138 -3.31 3.94 -9.17
C ALA A 138 -2.67 3.23 -7.96
N THR A 139 -2.24 2.00 -8.18
CA THR A 139 -1.22 1.31 -7.38
C THR A 139 -0.04 1.02 -8.29
N ILE A 140 1.17 1.42 -7.89
CA ILE A 140 2.41 1.21 -8.64
C ILE A 140 3.34 0.36 -7.79
N HIS A 141 3.75 -0.79 -8.32
CA HIS A 141 4.62 -1.76 -7.67
C HIS A 141 5.62 -2.32 -8.69
N PRO A 142 6.81 -2.83 -8.28
CA PRO A 142 7.77 -3.41 -9.20
C PRO A 142 7.20 -4.47 -10.15
N GLU A 143 6.35 -5.34 -9.62
CA GLU A 143 5.81 -6.50 -10.34
C GLU A 143 4.50 -6.23 -11.09
N PHE A 144 3.76 -5.17 -10.74
CA PHE A 144 2.45 -4.87 -11.34
C PHE A 144 2.05 -3.42 -11.10
N CYS A 145 1.06 -2.94 -11.84
CA CYS A 145 0.30 -1.75 -11.48
C CYS A 145 -1.20 -2.08 -11.43
N LEU A 146 -1.99 -1.22 -10.80
CA LEU A 146 -3.44 -1.14 -10.97
C LEU A 146 -3.76 0.30 -11.38
N PRO A 147 -4.46 0.54 -12.50
CA PRO A 147 -4.84 -0.45 -13.54
C PRO A 147 -3.61 -1.15 -14.14
N TYR A 148 -3.76 -2.42 -14.56
CA TYR A 148 -2.63 -3.24 -15.02
C TYR A 148 -1.88 -2.67 -16.23
N GLY A 149 -2.59 -1.97 -17.13
CA GLY A 149 -1.98 -1.33 -18.30
C GLY A 149 -0.99 -0.21 -17.97
N LEU A 150 -1.03 0.35 -16.76
CA LEU A 150 -0.10 1.40 -16.32
C LEU A 150 1.33 0.88 -16.15
N HIS A 151 1.53 -0.43 -15.95
CA HIS A 151 2.87 -0.96 -15.65
C HIS A 151 3.84 -0.74 -16.81
N ASP A 152 3.44 -1.02 -18.04
CA ASP A 152 4.27 -0.79 -19.23
C ASP A 152 4.61 0.69 -19.43
N GLU A 153 3.67 1.60 -19.11
CA GLU A 153 3.91 3.05 -19.17
C GLU A 153 4.97 3.49 -18.16
N ILE A 154 4.86 3.03 -16.90
CA ILE A 154 5.84 3.32 -15.86
C ILE A 154 7.22 2.81 -16.25
N ILE A 155 7.31 1.60 -16.80
CA ILE A 155 8.58 1.02 -17.26
C ILE A 155 9.14 1.80 -18.45
N ALA A 156 8.30 2.18 -19.42
CA ALA A 156 8.74 2.96 -20.58
C ALA A 156 9.29 4.34 -20.18
N ARG A 157 8.72 4.96 -19.14
CA ARG A 157 9.10 6.30 -18.70
C ARG A 157 10.30 6.32 -17.74
N PHE A 158 10.35 5.38 -16.79
CA PHE A 158 11.35 5.39 -15.71
C PHE A 158 12.39 4.26 -15.84
N GLY A 159 12.22 3.35 -16.80
CA GLY A 159 13.03 2.14 -16.97
C GLY A 159 12.56 0.98 -16.09
N THR A 160 13.23 -0.16 -16.19
CA THR A 160 12.94 -1.33 -15.35
C THR A 160 13.32 -1.08 -13.89
N TRP A 161 12.58 -1.68 -12.95
CA TRP A 161 12.89 -1.59 -11.53
C TRP A 161 14.24 -2.25 -11.22
N PRO A 162 15.04 -1.69 -10.29
CA PRO A 162 16.27 -2.32 -9.83
C PRO A 162 16.01 -3.69 -9.18
N ASP A 163 17.01 -4.57 -9.20
CA ASP A 163 16.95 -5.87 -8.55
C ASP A 163 16.82 -5.77 -7.03
N ALA A 164 16.35 -6.84 -6.39
CA ALA A 164 16.26 -6.88 -4.93
C ALA A 164 17.66 -6.87 -4.30
N GLY A 165 17.90 -5.94 -3.38
CA GLY A 165 19.11 -5.86 -2.58
C GLY A 165 18.81 -6.07 -1.09
N VAL A 166 19.86 -6.14 -0.26
CA VAL A 166 19.72 -6.31 1.20
C VAL A 166 18.92 -5.17 1.83
N THR A 167 19.17 -3.93 1.39
CA THR A 167 18.49 -2.72 1.91
C THR A 167 17.49 -2.13 0.93
N ASN A 168 17.39 -2.64 -0.30
CA ASN A 168 16.51 -2.14 -1.37
C ASN A 168 16.56 -0.62 -1.62
N VAL A 169 17.70 0.04 -1.36
CA VAL A 169 17.85 1.50 -1.50
C VAL A 169 17.57 1.97 -2.93
N GLU A 170 18.06 1.25 -3.94
CA GLU A 170 17.84 1.61 -5.35
C GLU A 170 16.37 1.49 -5.75
N LYS A 171 15.66 0.46 -5.26
CA LYS A 171 14.21 0.35 -5.45
C LYS A 171 13.46 1.50 -4.81
N LEU A 172 13.87 1.90 -3.61
CA LEU A 172 13.26 3.05 -2.93
C LEU A 172 13.54 4.35 -3.70
N ALA A 173 14.76 4.55 -4.21
CA ALA A 173 15.10 5.69 -5.05
C ALA A 173 14.21 5.72 -6.30
N ARG A 174 14.01 4.58 -6.98
CA ARG A 174 13.08 4.50 -8.11
C ARG A 174 11.64 4.86 -7.73
N ALA A 175 11.17 4.42 -6.57
CA ALA A 175 9.83 4.80 -6.09
C ALA A 175 9.71 6.30 -5.83
N VAL A 176 10.77 6.95 -5.33
CA VAL A 176 10.84 8.41 -5.16
C VAL A 176 10.83 9.12 -6.51
N ASP A 177 11.57 8.63 -7.51
CA ASP A 177 11.57 9.20 -8.87
C ASP A 177 10.18 9.12 -9.50
N ILE A 178 9.50 7.97 -9.37
CA ILE A 178 8.12 7.81 -9.86
C ILE A 178 7.15 8.74 -9.11
N THR A 179 7.28 8.81 -7.78
CA THR A 179 6.40 9.67 -6.97
C THR A 179 6.56 11.14 -7.36
N THR A 180 7.79 11.62 -7.52
CA THR A 180 8.05 13.04 -7.84
C THR A 180 7.91 13.38 -9.32
N GLY A 181 8.06 12.41 -10.23
CA GLY A 181 7.97 12.63 -11.68
C GLY A 181 6.61 12.31 -12.30
N TYR A 182 5.80 11.46 -11.65
CA TYR A 182 4.50 11.01 -12.18
C TYR A 182 3.32 11.36 -11.27
N VAL A 183 3.48 11.28 -9.94
CA VAL A 183 2.36 11.45 -8.99
C VAL A 183 2.16 12.89 -8.53
N LEU A 184 3.25 13.60 -8.24
CA LEU A 184 3.26 15.00 -7.77
C LEU A 184 3.52 15.98 -8.92
#